data_AF-X1RB87-F1
#
_entry.id   AF-X1RB87-F1
#
_cell.length_a   1.000
_cell.length_b   1.000
_cell.length_c   1.000
_cell.angle_alpha   90.00
_cell.angle_beta   90.00
_cell.angle_gamma   90.00
#
_symmetry.space_group_name_H-M   'P 1'
#
loop_
_entity.id
_entity.type
_entity.pdbx_description
1 polymer ?
#
loop_
_entity_poly.entity_id
_entity_poly.type
_entity_poly.pdbx_seq_one_letter_code
_entity_poly.pdbx_strand_id
1 'polypeptide(L)'
;MYNSLKKYNNQLYTGMKIGGSHKWIYNDGKWNETKTAPNKWTINFNSVKTRVNPAPSNSGANIGTKFHWYIIADQIATKLNKDSYMTQMKGIKYKIGHKRPQWRTFSYNYPEQNSYKERVIKILEDILNKLKNENLPINDSITRFIFNEI
;
A
#
# COMPACT_ATOMS: atom_id res chain seq x y z
N MET A 1 -8.48 8.23 21.66
CA MET A 1 -9.37 7.65 20.62
C MET A 1 -8.55 7.20 19.41
N TYR A 2 -8.83 6.05 18.81
CA TYR A 2 -8.08 5.55 17.63
C TYR A 2 -8.10 6.52 16.43
N ASN A 3 -9.17 7.30 16.30
CA ASN A 3 -9.35 8.30 15.25
C ASN A 3 -8.76 9.68 15.56
N SER A 4 -8.05 9.85 16.68
CA SER A 4 -7.39 11.12 16.98
C SER A 4 -6.23 11.39 16.03
N LEU A 5 -6.01 12.68 15.76
CA LEU A 5 -4.78 13.17 15.14
C LEU A 5 -3.58 12.79 16.00
N LYS A 6 -2.50 12.40 15.33
CA LYS A 6 -1.21 11.99 15.92
C LYS A 6 -0.11 12.75 15.19
N LYS A 7 1.05 12.91 15.82
CA LYS A 7 2.22 13.61 15.24
C LYS A 7 3.40 12.65 15.17
N TYR A 8 4.11 12.64 14.04
CA TYR A 8 5.37 11.92 13.86
C TYR A 8 6.27 12.72 12.92
N ASN A 9 7.52 12.99 13.32
CA ASN A 9 8.47 13.82 12.56
C ASN A 9 7.83 15.10 11.99
N ASN A 10 7.10 15.83 12.85
CA ASN A 10 6.34 17.04 12.49
C ASN A 10 5.21 16.87 11.47
N GLN A 11 4.87 15.64 11.06
CA GLN A 11 3.73 15.34 10.22
C GLN A 11 2.53 14.86 11.04
N LEU A 12 1.36 15.43 10.78
CA LEU A 12 0.11 14.98 11.37
C LEU A 12 -0.45 13.78 10.60
N TYR A 13 -0.93 12.77 11.31
CA TYR A 13 -1.54 11.58 10.71
C TYR A 13 -2.70 11.02 11.54
N THR A 14 -3.51 10.16 10.92
CA THR A 14 -4.66 9.49 11.54
C THR A 14 -4.62 7.99 11.29
N GLY A 15 -5.39 7.22 12.07
CA GLY A 15 -5.44 5.77 11.97
C GLY A 15 -4.43 5.08 12.90
N MET A 16 -3.90 3.94 12.44
CA MET A 16 -3.03 3.08 13.23
C MET A 16 -1.74 3.79 13.64
N LYS A 17 -1.25 3.54 14.86
CA LYS A 17 0.04 4.07 15.32
C LYS A 17 1.20 3.49 14.48
N ILE A 18 2.24 4.28 14.27
CA ILE A 18 3.47 3.81 13.60
C ILE A 18 4.09 2.67 14.43
N GLY A 19 4.62 1.66 13.75
CA GLY A 19 5.07 0.39 14.36
C GLY A 19 3.96 -0.65 14.58
N GLY A 20 2.70 -0.28 14.40
CA GLY A 20 1.59 -1.22 14.44
C GLY A 20 1.51 -2.12 13.21
N SER A 21 1.10 -3.38 13.39
CA SER A 21 0.93 -4.35 12.31
C SER A 21 -0.49 -4.91 12.20
N HIS A 22 -0.90 -5.25 10.99
CA HIS A 22 -2.12 -6.01 10.73
C HIS A 22 -1.78 -7.27 9.95
N LYS A 23 -2.38 -8.39 10.34
CA LYS A 23 -2.41 -9.60 9.52
C LYS A 23 -3.81 -9.75 8.90
N TRP A 24 -3.84 -9.88 7.58
CA TRP A 24 -5.05 -10.02 6.78
C TRP A 24 -5.02 -11.35 6.05
N ILE A 25 -6.19 -11.98 5.94
CA ILE A 25 -6.40 -13.14 5.06
C ILE A 25 -7.20 -12.63 3.86
N TYR A 26 -6.72 -12.94 2.66
CA TYR A 26 -7.40 -12.61 1.41
C TYR A 26 -8.08 -13.88 0.90
N ASN A 27 -9.37 -14.02 1.20
CA ASN A 27 -10.15 -15.20 0.79
C ASN A 27 -10.48 -15.11 -0.70
N ASP A 28 -10.42 -16.23 -1.40
CA ASP A 28 -10.75 -16.37 -2.83
C ASP A 28 -10.08 -15.33 -3.72
N GLY A 29 -8.79 -15.05 -3.45
CA GLY A 29 -8.02 -14.07 -4.19
C GLY A 29 -7.88 -14.44 -5.66
N LYS A 30 -8.48 -13.64 -6.54
CA LYS A 30 -8.41 -13.81 -7.99
C LYS A 30 -7.38 -12.88 -8.57
N TRP A 31 -6.27 -13.43 -9.04
CA TRP A 31 -5.22 -12.73 -9.77
C TRP A 31 -5.46 -12.91 -11.27
N ASN A 32 -5.75 -11.80 -11.94
CA ASN A 32 -5.91 -11.77 -13.39
C ASN A 32 -4.78 -10.94 -13.97
N GLU A 33 -4.11 -11.45 -14.99
CA GLU A 33 -3.05 -10.73 -15.68
C GLU A 33 -3.15 -10.90 -17.19
N THR A 34 -2.70 -9.88 -17.92
CA THR A 34 -2.69 -9.87 -19.38
C THR A 34 -1.37 -9.30 -19.87
N LYS A 35 -0.69 -10.03 -20.75
CA LYS A 35 0.52 -9.55 -21.39
C LYS A 35 0.17 -8.45 -22.37
N THR A 36 0.70 -7.26 -22.16
CA THR A 36 0.41 -6.07 -22.99
C THR A 36 1.62 -5.58 -23.78
N ALA A 37 2.83 -6.04 -23.45
CA ALA A 37 4.05 -5.86 -24.23
C ALA A 37 5.07 -6.98 -23.86
N PRO A 38 6.23 -7.09 -24.55
CA PRO A 38 7.23 -8.14 -24.28
C PRO A 38 7.58 -8.31 -22.80
N ASN A 39 7.80 -7.19 -22.10
CA ASN A 39 8.15 -7.12 -20.68
C ASN A 39 7.09 -6.36 -19.85
N LYS A 40 5.83 -6.37 -20.28
CA LYS A 40 4.76 -5.62 -19.60
C LYS A 40 3.49 -6.44 -19.48
N TRP A 41 2.99 -6.50 -18.25
CA TRP A 41 1.71 -7.13 -17.92
C TRP A 41 0.84 -6.13 -17.18
N THR A 42 -0.45 -6.14 -17.46
CA THR A 42 -1.44 -5.46 -16.63
C THR A 42 -2.03 -6.48 -15.67
N ILE A 43 -2.15 -6.12 -14.40
CA ILE A 43 -2.64 -7.01 -13.34
C ILE A 43 -3.88 -6.43 -12.69
N ASN A 44 -4.76 -7.31 -12.23
CA ASN A 44 -5.90 -6.98 -11.39
C ASN A 44 -6.08 -8.06 -10.32
N PHE A 45 -6.24 -7.63 -9.07
CA PHE A 45 -6.43 -8.54 -7.94
C PHE A 45 -7.67 -8.15 -7.14
N ASN A 46 -8.61 -9.08 -7.03
CA ASN A 46 -9.85 -8.90 -6.29
C ASN A 46 -9.99 -9.99 -5.23
N SER A 47 -10.33 -9.58 -4.01
CA SER A 47 -10.53 -10.48 -2.88
C SER A 47 -11.25 -9.76 -1.73
N VAL A 48 -12.06 -10.52 -0.98
CA VAL A 48 -12.53 -10.07 0.33
C VAL A 48 -11.42 -10.34 1.35
N LYS A 49 -10.91 -9.29 1.98
CA LYS A 49 -9.93 -9.40 3.05
C LYS A 49 -10.59 -9.39 4.43
N THR A 50 -10.16 -10.30 5.30
CA THR A 50 -10.62 -10.42 6.69
C THR A 50 -9.45 -10.26 7.64
N ARG A 51 -9.71 -9.70 8.83
CA ARG A 51 -8.65 -9.58 9.85
C ARG A 51 -8.43 -10.95 10.48
N VAL A 52 -7.17 -11.31 10.70
CA VAL A 52 -6.85 -12.46 11.57
C VAL A 52 -7.27 -12.18 13.00
N ASN A 53 -6.98 -10.97 13.49
CA ASN A 53 -7.35 -10.53 14.83
C ASN A 53 -8.52 -9.53 14.73
N PRO A 54 -9.66 -9.79 15.40
CA PRO A 54 -10.79 -8.87 15.42
C PRO A 54 -10.38 -7.46 15.81
N ALA A 55 -11.03 -6.46 15.21
CA ALA A 55 -10.81 -5.08 15.60
C ALA A 55 -11.47 -4.81 16.97
N PRO A 56 -10.90 -3.94 17.81
CA PRO A 56 -11.57 -3.47 19.01
C PRO A 56 -12.96 -2.89 18.70
N SER A 57 -13.90 -3.03 19.63
CA SER A 57 -15.24 -2.43 19.50
C SER A 57 -15.16 -0.93 19.23
N ASN A 58 -16.04 -0.43 18.36
CA ASN A 58 -16.09 0.98 17.94
C ASN A 58 -14.78 1.52 17.33
N SER A 59 -13.92 0.65 16.81
CA SER A 59 -12.70 1.03 16.09
C SER A 59 -12.83 0.82 14.58
N GLY A 60 -11.93 1.45 13.83
CA GLY A 60 -11.89 1.34 12.38
C GLY A 60 -12.68 2.44 11.67
N ALA A 61 -12.84 2.24 10.36
CA ALA A 61 -13.55 3.18 9.49
C ALA A 61 -14.98 2.73 9.27
N ASN A 62 -15.88 3.68 9.04
CA ASN A 62 -17.29 3.42 8.77
C ASN A 62 -17.45 2.52 7.53
N ILE A 63 -18.48 1.67 7.54
CA ILE A 63 -18.86 0.82 6.41
C ILE A 63 -19.04 1.68 5.15
N GLY A 64 -18.49 1.22 4.02
CA GLY A 64 -18.47 1.97 2.75
C GLY A 64 -17.28 2.91 2.58
N THR A 65 -16.42 3.08 3.60
CA THR A 65 -15.18 3.86 3.45
C THR A 65 -14.24 3.15 2.47
N LYS A 66 -13.77 3.89 1.46
CA LYS A 66 -12.75 3.42 0.52
C LYS A 66 -11.40 4.01 0.85
N PHE A 67 -10.35 3.20 0.77
CA PHE A 67 -8.97 3.65 0.90
C PHE A 67 -8.25 3.43 -0.43
N HIS A 68 -7.54 4.45 -0.88
CA HIS A 68 -6.68 4.35 -2.05
C HIS A 68 -5.23 4.27 -1.57
N TRP A 69 -4.62 3.11 -1.79
CA TRP A 69 -3.22 2.84 -1.53
C TRP A 69 -2.47 2.75 -2.86
N TYR A 70 -1.30 3.37 -2.93
CA TYR A 70 -0.34 3.15 -4.02
C TYR A 70 0.72 2.18 -3.50
N ILE A 71 0.99 1.12 -4.25
CA ILE A 71 1.90 0.05 -3.86
C ILE A 71 3.07 0.05 -4.85
N ILE A 72 4.28 -0.02 -4.31
CA ILE A 72 5.51 -0.31 -5.06
C ILE A 72 6.05 -1.59 -4.46
N ALA A 73 6.12 -2.63 -5.28
CA ALA A 73 6.45 -3.97 -4.82
C ALA A 73 7.05 -4.79 -5.95
N ASP A 74 7.93 -5.70 -5.55
CA ASP A 74 8.40 -6.79 -6.39
C ASP A 74 7.52 -8.02 -6.18
N GLN A 75 7.39 -8.80 -7.23
CA GLN A 75 6.74 -10.10 -7.20
C GLN A 75 7.73 -11.16 -7.66
N ILE A 76 7.84 -12.23 -6.89
CA ILE A 76 8.57 -13.44 -7.27
C ILE A 76 7.57 -14.58 -7.39
N ALA A 77 7.53 -15.21 -8.56
CA ALA A 77 6.71 -16.38 -8.82
C ALA A 77 7.62 -17.62 -8.95
N THR A 78 7.52 -18.54 -7.98
CA THR A 78 8.30 -19.77 -7.97
C THR A 78 7.42 -20.94 -8.41
N LYS A 79 7.75 -21.61 -9.51
CA LYS A 79 7.03 -22.81 -9.95
C LYS A 79 7.21 -23.92 -8.91
N LEU A 80 6.11 -24.46 -8.41
CA LEU A 80 6.13 -25.56 -7.44
C LEU A 80 5.92 -26.91 -8.14
N ASN A 81 5.05 -26.94 -9.13
CA ASN A 81 4.79 -28.11 -9.97
C ASN A 81 4.15 -27.67 -11.30
N LYS A 82 3.54 -28.61 -12.05
CA LYS A 82 2.95 -28.37 -13.36
C LYS A 82 2.01 -27.16 -13.39
N ASP A 83 1.13 -27.06 -12.38
CA ASP A 83 -0.03 -26.17 -12.40
C ASP A 83 -0.07 -25.20 -11.20
N SER A 84 1.01 -25.11 -10.40
CA SER A 84 1.05 -24.22 -9.25
C SER A 84 2.37 -23.47 -9.10
N TYR A 85 2.24 -22.22 -8.66
CA TYR A 85 3.32 -21.30 -8.39
C TYR A 85 3.10 -20.66 -7.01
N MET A 86 4.16 -20.53 -6.23
CA MET A 86 4.17 -19.65 -5.06
C MET A 86 4.34 -18.22 -5.52
N THR A 87 3.43 -17.33 -5.13
CA THR A 87 3.54 -15.89 -5.39
C THR A 87 3.95 -15.19 -4.11
N GLN A 88 5.15 -14.62 -4.11
CA GLN A 88 5.63 -13.74 -3.05
C GLN A 88 5.58 -12.30 -3.56
N MET A 89 5.04 -11.38 -2.77
CA MET A 89 5.06 -9.96 -3.06
C MET A 89 5.63 -9.19 -1.87
N LYS A 90 6.71 -8.45 -2.10
CA LYS A 90 7.40 -7.67 -1.07
C LYS A 90 7.46 -6.22 -1.53
N GLY A 91 7.11 -5.30 -0.65
CA GLY A 91 7.12 -3.90 -1.01
C GLY A 91 6.53 -2.99 0.04
N ILE A 92 6.26 -1.77 -0.40
CA ILE A 92 5.78 -0.68 0.44
C ILE A 92 4.44 -0.14 -0.11
N LYS A 93 3.61 0.37 0.80
CA LYS A 93 2.32 0.96 0.45
C LYS A 93 2.15 2.35 1.05
N TYR A 94 1.68 3.28 0.23
CA TYR A 94 1.43 4.66 0.61
C TYR A 94 -0.06 4.96 0.56
N LYS A 95 -0.59 5.61 1.60
CA LYS A 95 -1.97 6.09 1.57
C LYS A 95 -2.04 7.32 0.66
N ILE A 96 -2.65 7.19 -0.51
CA ILE A 96 -2.85 8.35 -1.40
C ILE A 96 -4.09 9.13 -0.99
N GLY A 97 -5.14 8.42 -0.58
CA GLY A 97 -6.37 9.06 -0.17
C GLY A 97 -7.39 8.11 0.45
N HIS A 98 -8.53 8.68 0.80
CA HIS A 98 -9.71 7.93 1.23
C HIS A 98 -10.99 8.63 0.75
N LYS A 99 -12.07 7.88 0.67
CA LYS A 99 -13.41 8.38 0.36
C LYS A 99 -14.34 7.89 1.47
N ARG A 100 -14.95 8.81 2.20
CA ARG A 100 -15.97 8.48 3.20
C ARG A 100 -17.27 8.06 2.51
N PRO A 101 -18.17 7.33 3.19
CA PRO A 101 -19.39 6.82 2.57
C PRO A 101 -20.25 7.92 1.92
N GLN A 102 -20.35 9.06 2.59
CA GLN A 102 -21.16 10.21 2.14
C GLN A 102 -20.41 11.16 1.19
N TRP A 103 -19.11 10.94 0.93
CA TRP A 103 -18.33 11.83 0.08
C TRP A 103 -18.56 11.48 -1.38
N ARG A 104 -18.66 12.50 -2.24
CA ARG A 104 -18.79 12.30 -3.69
C ARG A 104 -17.50 11.76 -4.32
N THR A 105 -16.36 12.20 -3.81
CA THR A 105 -15.04 11.96 -4.42
C THR A 105 -13.97 11.59 -3.39
N PHE A 106 -12.79 11.16 -3.85
CA PHE A 106 -11.65 10.88 -2.98
C PHE A 106 -11.06 12.15 -2.38
N SER A 107 -10.41 12.03 -1.22
CA SER A 107 -9.82 13.15 -0.48
C SER A 107 -8.87 14.03 -1.29
N TYR A 108 -8.16 13.48 -2.28
CA TYR A 108 -7.23 14.23 -3.14
C TYR A 108 -7.90 15.00 -4.30
N ASN A 109 -9.23 14.95 -4.42
CA ASN A 109 -9.97 15.68 -5.44
C ASN A 109 -10.61 16.97 -4.88
N TYR A 110 -10.33 17.34 -3.63
CA TYR A 110 -10.75 18.61 -3.05
C TYR A 110 -9.68 19.69 -3.32
N PRO A 111 -10.06 20.95 -3.62
CA PRO A 111 -9.13 21.98 -4.13
C PRO A 111 -7.91 22.26 -3.24
N GLU A 112 -8.05 22.17 -1.92
CA GLU A 112 -6.98 22.46 -0.95
C GLU A 112 -6.02 21.27 -0.74
N GLN A 113 -6.20 20.19 -1.48
CA GLN A 113 -5.43 18.95 -1.31
C GLN A 113 -4.60 18.69 -2.57
N ASN A 114 -3.34 18.29 -2.37
CA ASN A 114 -2.53 17.76 -3.47
C ASN A 114 -3.31 16.66 -4.18
N SER A 115 -3.30 16.70 -5.51
CA SER A 115 -3.96 15.74 -6.38
C SER A 115 -3.35 14.34 -6.26
N TYR A 116 -4.04 13.34 -6.83
CA TYR A 116 -3.49 12.00 -6.96
C TYR A 116 -2.13 12.01 -7.68
N LYS A 117 -2.03 12.74 -8.79
CA LYS A 117 -0.84 12.79 -9.63
C LYS A 117 0.35 13.38 -8.88
N GLU A 118 0.17 14.53 -8.21
CA GLU A 118 1.25 15.18 -7.45
C GLU A 118 1.74 14.29 -6.30
N ARG A 119 0.83 13.60 -5.60
CA ARG A 119 1.20 12.66 -4.53
C ARG A 119 2.02 11.48 -5.05
N VAL A 120 1.63 10.90 -6.17
CA VAL A 120 2.35 9.76 -6.78
C VAL A 120 3.71 10.21 -7.32
N ILE A 121 3.78 11.35 -8.00
CA ILE A 121 5.05 11.91 -8.50
C ILE A 121 6.03 12.09 -7.32
N LYS A 122 5.59 12.74 -6.24
CA LYS A 122 6.44 12.94 -5.07
C LYS A 122 6.96 11.62 -4.48
N ILE A 123 6.11 10.60 -4.37
CA ILE A 123 6.52 9.27 -3.88
C ILE A 123 7.60 8.66 -4.79
N LEU A 124 7.40 8.74 -6.11
CA LEU A 124 8.34 8.18 -7.09
C LEU A 124 9.65 8.96 -7.13
N GLU A 125 9.62 10.28 -7.02
CA GLU A 125 10.81 11.12 -6.91
C GLU A 125 11.59 10.84 -5.64
N ASP A 126 10.91 10.72 -4.49
CA ASP A 126 11.54 10.35 -3.22
C ASP A 126 12.25 8.99 -3.34
N ILE A 127 11.59 7.99 -3.94
CA ILE A 127 12.17 6.66 -4.14
C ILE A 127 13.32 6.68 -5.13
N LEU A 128 13.18 7.41 -6.24
CA LEU A 128 14.24 7.56 -7.23
C LEU A 128 15.47 8.24 -6.62
N ASN A 129 15.26 9.28 -5.81
CA ASN A 129 16.33 9.97 -5.11
C ASN A 129 17.03 9.03 -4.11
N LYS A 130 16.26 8.21 -3.38
CA LYS A 130 16.83 7.19 -2.49
C LYS A 130 17.65 6.16 -3.28
N LEU A 131 17.14 5.70 -4.42
CA LEU A 131 17.82 4.75 -5.29
C LEU A 131 19.14 5.27 -5.86
N LYS A 132 19.16 6.55 -6.24
CA LYS A 132 20.35 7.19 -6.83
C LYS A 132 21.44 7.51 -5.79
N ASN A 133 21.07 7.68 -4.52
CA ASN A 133 21.99 8.10 -3.48
C ASN A 133 22.26 6.92 -2.52
N GLU A 134 23.33 6.17 -2.79
CA GLU A 134 23.71 4.91 -2.11
C GLU A 134 23.93 5.03 -0.59
N ASN A 135 24.04 6.24 -0.02
CA ASN A 135 24.22 6.47 1.41
C ASN A 135 22.88 6.52 2.17
N LEU A 136 22.14 5.43 2.11
CA LEU A 136 20.95 5.28 2.95
C LEU A 136 21.36 4.71 4.30
N PRO A 137 20.91 5.32 5.42
CA PRO A 137 21.17 4.75 6.73
C PRO A 137 20.69 3.31 6.74
N ILE A 138 21.50 2.41 7.27
CA ILE A 138 21.21 1.00 7.49
C ILE A 138 19.82 0.80 8.17
N ASN A 139 19.29 1.81 8.87
CA ASN A 139 17.99 1.79 9.53
C ASN A 139 16.80 2.34 8.70
N ASP A 140 16.98 2.76 7.44
CA ASP A 140 15.83 3.08 6.57
C ASP A 140 15.21 1.78 6.05
N SER A 141 14.19 1.32 6.78
CA SER A 141 13.42 0.11 6.49
C SER A 141 12.92 0.02 5.05
N ILE A 142 12.75 1.14 4.34
CA ILE A 142 12.22 1.12 2.97
C ILE A 142 13.25 0.55 1.98
N THR A 143 14.52 0.95 2.06
CA THR A 143 15.55 0.51 1.10
C THR A 143 16.00 -0.92 1.38
N ARG A 144 16.17 -1.28 2.65
CA ARG A 144 16.43 -2.67 3.05
C ARG A 144 15.31 -3.62 2.59
N PHE A 145 14.05 -3.18 2.61
CA PHE A 145 12.93 -4.05 2.28
C PHE A 145 12.73 -4.23 0.78
N ILE A 146 13.06 -3.22 -0.05
CA ILE A 146 12.93 -3.34 -1.50
C ILE A 146 14.15 -4.02 -2.12
N PHE A 147 15.38 -3.75 -1.66
CA PHE A 147 16.58 -4.10 -2.45
C PHE A 147 17.63 -4.99 -1.76
N ASN A 148 17.55 -5.28 -0.46
CA ASN A 148 18.63 -6.05 0.20
C ASN A 148 18.47 -7.58 0.13
N GLU A 149 17.34 -8.12 -0.33
CA GLU A 149 17.10 -9.58 -0.38
C GLU A 149 16.06 -9.94 -1.45
N ILE A 150 16.41 -9.75 -2.72
CA ILE A 150 15.84 -10.52 -3.83
C ILE A 150 16.96 -11.39 -4.39
#